data_AF-A0A9D2TPB1-F1
#
_entry.id   AF-A0A9D2TPB1-F1
#
_cell.length_a   1.000
_cell.length_b   1.000
_cell.length_c   1.000
_cell.angle_alpha   90.00
_cell.angle_beta   90.00
_cell.angle_gamma   90.00
#
_symmetry.space_group_name_H-M   'P 1'
#
loop_
_entity.id
_entity.type
_entity.pdbx_description
1 polymer ?
#
loop_
_entity_poly.entity_id
_entity_poly.type
_entity_poly.pdbx_seq_one_letter_code
_entity_poly.pdbx_strand_id
1 'polypeptide(L)' 'MPMSIRFSPEEEARLEALANRTGRPKSFYVRQAVHTYLDQIEEAYWQDEAVRKWEKSGKPSRPAEELWEELGL' A
#
# COMPACT_ATOMS: atom_id res chain seq x y z
N MET A 1 8.71 7.33 -17.02
CA MET A 1 7.57 8.22 -17.36
C MET A 1 7.46 9.27 -16.26
N PRO A 2 7.46 10.58 -16.56
CA PRO A 2 7.26 11.63 -15.54
C PRO A 2 5.79 11.70 -15.11
N MET A 3 5.55 11.93 -13.82
CA MET A 3 4.24 12.16 -13.22
C MET A 3 4.24 13.54 -12.57
N SER A 4 3.18 14.33 -12.79
CA SER A 4 2.97 15.62 -12.14
C SER A 4 1.94 15.49 -11.03
N ILE A 5 2.30 15.92 -9.81
CA ILE A 5 1.44 15.89 -8.62
C ILE A 5 1.21 17.33 -8.16
N ARG A 6 -0.03 17.70 -7.86
CA ARG A 6 -0.36 18.99 -7.23
C ARG A 6 -0.43 18.79 -5.72
N PHE A 7 0.45 19.48 -5.01
CA PHE A 7 0.43 19.53 -3.54
C PHE A 7 -0.39 20.71 -3.06
N SER A 8 -0.97 20.58 -1.87
CA SER A 8 -1.47 21.73 -1.11
C SER A 8 -0.32 22.65 -0.68
N PRO A 9 -0.60 23.93 -0.36
CA PRO A 9 0.43 24.85 0.11
C PRO A 9 1.17 24.35 1.37
N GLU A 10 0.46 23.66 2.26
CA GLU A 10 1.05 23.10 3.48
C GLU A 10 2.02 21.96 3.18
N GLU A 11 1.63 21.01 2.33
CA GLU A 11 2.49 19.89 1.93
C GLU A 11 3.76 20.40 1.24
N GLU A 12 3.62 21.39 0.36
CA GLU A 12 4.76 21.99 -0.32
C GLU A 12 5.73 22.67 0.66
N ALA A 13 5.20 23.43 1.63
CA ALA A 13 6.02 24.04 2.68
C ALA A 13 6.76 23.00 3.53
N ARG A 14 6.10 21.87 3.86
CA ARG A 14 6.72 20.77 4.60
C ARG A 14 7.84 20.09 3.80
N LEU A 15 7.62 19.84 2.51
CA LEU A 15 8.62 19.26 1.61
C LEU A 15 9.81 20.21 1.40
N GLU A 16 9.56 21.50 1.26
CA GLU A 16 10.59 22.54 1.15
C GLU A 16 11.45 22.63 2.42
N ALA A 17 10.84 22.66 3.59
CA ALA A 17 11.56 22.68 4.86
C ALA A 17 12.44 21.44 5.04
N LEU A 18 11.93 20.26 4.65
CA LEU A 18 12.68 19.01 4.73
C LEU A 18 13.86 18.98 3.75
N ALA A 19 13.66 19.48 2.53
CA ALA A 19 14.71 19.62 1.53
C ALA A 19 15.83 20.54 2.02
N ASN A 20 15.48 21.73 2.52
CA ASN A 20 16.43 22.71 3.02
C ASN A 20 17.22 22.21 4.23
N ARG A 21 16.58 21.47 5.14
CA ARG A 21 17.24 20.91 6.32
C ARG A 21 18.28 19.83 6.00
N THR A 22 18.11 19.12 4.90
CA THR A 22 18.86 17.87 4.61
C THR A 22 19.76 17.97 3.37
N GLY A 23 19.61 19.03 2.58
CA GLY A 23 20.32 19.21 1.32
C GLY A 23 19.83 18.27 0.21
N ARG A 24 18.69 17.59 0.38
CA ARG A 24 18.11 16.67 -0.62
C ARG A 24 16.96 17.34 -1.38
N PRO A 25 16.76 17.05 -2.67
CA PRO A 25 15.64 17.62 -3.42
C PRO A 25 14.30 17.08 -2.91
N LYS A 26 13.21 17.88 -3.02
CA LYS A 26 11.83 17.45 -2.67
C LYS A 26 11.44 16.09 -3.27
N SER A 27 11.85 15.83 -4.52
CA SER A 27 11.57 14.58 -5.24
C SER A 27 12.14 13.34 -4.56
N PHE A 28 13.21 13.47 -3.77
CA PHE A 28 13.74 12.38 -2.94
C PHE A 28 12.68 11.92 -1.93
N TYR A 29 12.06 12.86 -1.22
CA TYR A 29 11.06 12.58 -0.19
C TYR A 29 9.75 12.08 -0.75
N VAL A 30 9.32 12.63 -1.88
CA VAL A 30 8.12 12.12 -2.58
C VAL A 30 8.33 10.67 -2.99
N ARG A 31 9.48 10.32 -3.59
CA ARG A 31 9.79 8.93 -3.95
C ARG A 31 9.86 8.02 -2.73
N GLN A 32 10.48 8.49 -1.65
CA GLN A 32 10.56 7.71 -0.41
C GLN A 32 9.17 7.44 0.16
N ALA A 33 8.30 8.46 0.22
CA ALA A 33 6.93 8.31 0.71
C ALA A 33 6.12 7.33 -0.16
N VAL A 34 6.23 7.43 -1.49
CA VAL A 34 5.61 6.48 -2.41
C VAL A 34 6.12 5.06 -2.14
N HIS A 35 7.43 4.86 -2.08
CA HIS A 35 8.00 3.53 -1.83
C HIS A 35 7.54 2.94 -0.50
N THR A 36 7.53 3.73 0.57
CA THR A 36 7.10 3.25 1.89
C THR A 36 5.62 2.86 1.92
N TYR A 37 4.77 3.52 1.11
CA TYR A 37 3.34 3.29 1.13
C TYR A 37 2.86 2.29 0.05
N LEU A 38 3.69 2.02 -0.96
CA LEU A 38 3.31 1.18 -2.09
C LEU A 38 2.95 -0.25 -1.63
N ASP A 39 3.78 -0.85 -0.78
CA ASP A 39 3.56 -2.21 -0.26
C ASP A 39 2.20 -2.34 0.44
N GLN A 40 1.82 -1.33 1.23
CA GLN A 40 0.53 -1.31 1.94
C GLN A 40 -0.65 -1.20 0.99
N ILE A 41 -0.51 -0.39 -0.05
CA ILE A 41 -1.54 -0.26 -1.09
C ILE A 41 -1.69 -1.60 -1.83
N GLU A 42 -0.59 -2.19 -2.28
CA GLU A 42 -0.60 -3.45 -3.03
C GLU A 42 -1.23 -4.58 -2.22
N GLU A 43 -0.92 -4.68 -0.93
CA GLU A 43 -1.53 -5.65 -0.02
C GLU A 43 -3.05 -5.44 0.09
N ALA A 44 -3.50 -4.20 0.30
CA ALA A 44 -4.92 -3.89 0.41
C ALA A 44 -5.70 -4.28 -0.86
N TYR A 45 -5.16 -3.98 -2.05
CA TYR A 45 -5.77 -4.39 -3.31
C TYR A 45 -5.78 -5.91 -3.49
N TRP A 46 -4.71 -6.60 -3.09
CA TRP A 46 -4.62 -8.05 -3.18
C TRP A 46 -5.64 -8.74 -2.27
N GLN A 47 -5.82 -8.26 -1.04
CA GLN A 47 -6.85 -8.77 -0.11
C GLN A 47 -8.26 -8.61 -0.69
N ASP A 48 -8.58 -7.41 -1.18
CA ASP A 48 -9.87 -7.13 -1.82
C ASP A 48 -10.13 -8.04 -3.03
N GLU A 49 -9.11 -8.25 -3.87
CA GLU A 49 -9.22 -9.13 -5.03
C GLU A 49 -9.41 -10.60 -4.63
N ALA A 50 -8.67 -11.07 -3.62
CA ALA A 50 -8.77 -12.44 -3.11
C ALA A 50 -10.18 -12.74 -2.60
N VAL A 51 -10.77 -11.84 -1.81
CA VAL A 51 -12.15 -11.96 -1.31
C VAL A 51 -13.14 -11.99 -2.47
N ARG A 52 -13.06 -11.02 -3.40
CA ARG A 52 -13.96 -10.96 -4.56
C ARG A 52 -13.88 -12.20 -5.43
N LYS A 53 -12.68 -12.76 -5.62
CA LYS A 53 -12.45 -13.99 -6.39
C LYS A 53 -13.05 -15.20 -5.69
N TRP A 54 -12.92 -15.28 -4.36
CA TRP A 54 -13.55 -16.33 -3.56
C TRP A 54 -15.07 -16.26 -3.64
N GLU A 55 -15.67 -15.09 -3.42
CA GLU A 55 -17.12 -14.89 -3.52
C GLU A 55 -17.66 -15.28 -4.91
N LYS A 56 -16.98 -14.85 -5.98
CA LYS A 56 -17.33 -15.23 -7.36
C LYS A 56 -17.19 -16.71 -7.65
N SER A 57 -16.34 -17.44 -6.91
CA SER A 57 -16.16 -18.87 -7.12
C SER A 57 -17.36 -19.70 -6.65
N GLY A 58 -18.22 -19.14 -5.80
CA GLY A 58 -19.41 -19.81 -5.26
C GLY A 58 -19.11 -21.03 -4.39
N LYS A 59 -17.84 -21.26 -4.04
CA LYS A 59 -17.43 -22.39 -3.20
C LYS A 59 -17.91 -22.15 -1.76
N PRO A 60 -18.41 -23.20 -1.07
CA PRO A 60 -18.75 -23.08 0.34
C PRO A 60 -17.48 -22.81 1.15
N SER A 61 -17.60 -21.94 2.16
CA SER A 61 -16.57 -21.84 3.20
C SER A 61 -16.62 -23.08 4.09
N ARG A 62 -15.48 -23.45 4.67
CA ARG A 62 -15.39 -24.50 5.69
C ARG A 62 -14.87 -23.95 7.01
N PRO A 63 -15.19 -24.57 8.16
CA PRO A 63 -14.59 -24.22 9.45
C PRO A 63 -13.05 -24.26 9.38
N ALA A 64 -12.39 -23.33 10.08
CA ALA A 64 -10.93 -23.29 10.13
C ALA A 64 -10.34 -24.54 10.82
N GLU A 65 -11.09 -25.11 11.78
CA GLU A 65 -10.71 -26.32 12.53
C GLU A 65 -10.47 -27.52 11.61
N GLU A 66 -11.32 -27.73 10.61
CA GLU A 66 -11.15 -28.79 9.61
C GLU A 66 -9.84 -28.63 8.82
N LEU A 67 -9.43 -27.38 8.52
CA LEU A 67 -8.18 -27.10 7.83
C LEU A 67 -6.97 -27.32 8.75
N TRP A 68 -7.06 -26.95 10.04
CA TRP A 68 -5.97 -27.13 10.98
C TRP A 68 -5.68 -28.60 11.26
N GLU A 69 -6.73 -29.42 11.44
CA GLU A 69 -6.60 -30.87 11.56
C GLU A 69 -5.93 -31.50 10.32
N GLU A 70 -6.32 -31.06 9.11
CA GLU A 70 -5.72 -31.52 7.84
C GLU A 70 -4.21 -31.17 7.75
N LEU A 71 -3.82 -30.01 8.29
CA LEU A 71 -2.43 -29.53 8.30
C LEU A 71 -1.60 -30.06 9.49
N GLY A 72 -2.22 -30.73 10.45
CA GLY A 72 -1.57 -31.21 11.68
C GLY A 72 -1.11 -30.10 12.61
N LEU A 73 -1.83 -28.98 12.65
CA LEU A 73 -1.60 -27.83 13.53
C LEU A 73 -2.52 -27.83 14.76
#